data_AF-A0AAD5J3F6-F1
#
_entry.id   AF-A0AAD5J3F6-F1
#
_cell.length_a   1.000
_cell.length_b   1.000
_cell.length_c   1.000
_cell.angle_alpha   90.00
_cell.angle_beta   90.00
_cell.angle_gamma   90.00
#
_symmetry.space_group_name_H-M   'P 1'
#
loop_
_entity.id
_entity.type
_entity.pdbx_description
1 polymer ?
#
loop_
_entity_poly.entity_id
_entity_poly.type
_entity_poly.pdbx_seq_one_letter_code
_entity_poly.pdbx_strand_id
1 'polypeptide(L)'
;MKHKNEALNKFREWKTLVEKQSERKVKKLRTDNGHEFCSDEFTDFCKKEGIQRHKTVRKTPQQNGLAGRMNRTLLERVRCMLSNAKLPNQFWAEAVSTAYYLEYMSFISY
;
A
#
# COMPACT_ATOMS: atom_id res chain seq x y z
N MET A 1 20.36 -7.09 0.69
CA MET A 1 19.13 -6.80 -0.07
C MET A 1 18.82 -7.95 -1.01
N LYS A 2 18.01 -8.91 -0.53
CA LYS A 2 17.28 -9.92 -1.30
C LYS A 2 15.82 -9.41 -1.22
N HIS A 3 15.03 -9.14 -2.25
CA HIS A 3 14.17 -10.13 -2.89
C HIS A 3 13.21 -9.39 -3.86
N LYS A 4 13.45 -9.42 -5.19
CA LYS A 4 12.45 -8.98 -6.18
C LYS A 4 11.16 -9.81 -6.09
N ASN A 5 11.27 -11.06 -5.62
CA ASN A 5 10.16 -12.01 -5.50
C ASN A 5 9.27 -11.72 -4.27
N GLU A 6 9.79 -11.06 -3.24
CA GLU A 6 9.03 -10.79 -2.01
C GLU A 6 7.96 -9.72 -2.25
N ALA A 7 8.30 -8.66 -2.99
CA ALA A 7 7.34 -7.63 -3.38
C ALA A 7 6.17 -8.19 -4.21
N LEU A 8 6.46 -9.12 -5.15
CA LEU A 8 5.43 -9.78 -5.94
C LEU A 8 4.53 -10.69 -5.09
N ASN A 9 5.12 -11.46 -4.18
CA ASN A 9 4.36 -12.34 -3.28
C ASN A 9 3.45 -11.54 -2.35
N LYS A 10 3.96 -10.46 -1.75
CA LYS A 10 3.16 -9.56 -0.92
C LYS A 10 2.06 -8.86 -1.71
N PHE A 11 2.33 -8.48 -2.95
CA PHE A 11 1.29 -7.92 -3.82
C PHE A 11 0.17 -8.92 -4.13
N ARG A 12 0.49 -10.21 -4.33
CA ARG A 12 -0.51 -11.27 -4.54
C ARG A 12 -1.39 -11.45 -3.32
N GLU A 13 -0.80 -11.58 -2.13
CA GLU A 13 -1.52 -11.67 -0.86
C GLU A 13 -2.47 -10.49 -0.67
N TRP A 14 -1.96 -9.27 -0.86
CA TRP A 14 -2.75 -8.05 -0.76
C TRP A 14 -3.89 -7.97 -1.78
N LYS A 15 -3.62 -8.29 -3.07
CA LYS A 15 -4.64 -8.30 -4.12
C LYS A 15 -5.80 -9.22 -3.74
N THR A 16 -5.51 -10.45 -3.36
CA THR A 16 -6.56 -11.42 -2.99
C THR A 16 -7.37 -10.94 -1.80
N LEU A 17 -6.74 -10.36 -0.79
CA LEU A 17 -7.42 -9.83 0.39
C LEU A 17 -8.35 -8.67 0.02
N VAL A 18 -7.86 -7.67 -0.72
CA VAL A 18 -8.63 -6.49 -1.09
C VAL A 18 -9.77 -6.81 -2.06
N GLU A 19 -9.53 -7.67 -3.05
CA GLU A 19 -10.58 -8.07 -4.01
C GLU A 19 -11.69 -8.86 -3.33
N LYS A 20 -11.37 -9.68 -2.31
CA LYS A 20 -12.38 -10.38 -1.51
C LYS A 20 -13.14 -9.47 -0.57
N GLN A 21 -12.46 -8.55 0.11
CA GLN A 21 -13.10 -7.63 1.06
C GLN A 21 -13.98 -6.58 0.38
N SER A 22 -13.60 -6.15 -0.82
CA SER A 22 -14.32 -5.10 -1.56
C SER A 22 -15.23 -5.63 -2.65
N GLU A 23 -15.17 -6.93 -2.96
CA GLU A 23 -15.83 -7.58 -4.12
C GLU A 23 -15.51 -6.91 -5.47
N ARG A 24 -14.40 -6.16 -5.54
CA ARG A 24 -14.00 -5.38 -6.72
C ARG A 24 -12.61 -5.80 -7.19
N LYS A 25 -12.47 -6.04 -8.49
CA LYS A 25 -11.18 -6.39 -9.11
C LYS A 25 -10.25 -5.19 -9.24
N VAL A 26 -8.95 -5.41 -9.00
CA VAL A 26 -7.90 -4.42 -9.26
C VAL A 26 -7.70 -4.28 -10.77
N LYS A 27 -8.00 -3.10 -11.32
CA LYS A 27 -7.90 -2.85 -12.78
C LYS A 27 -6.60 -2.14 -13.19
N LYS A 28 -6.09 -1.27 -12.32
CA LYS A 28 -4.92 -0.43 -12.61
C LYS A 28 -4.00 -0.39 -11.41
N LEU A 29 -2.72 -0.59 -11.65
CA LEU A 29 -1.67 -0.47 -10.64
C LEU A 29 -0.76 0.69 -11.02
N ARG A 30 -0.67 1.71 -10.15
CA ARG A 30 0.25 2.82 -10.30
C ARG A 30 1.41 2.64 -9.32
N THR A 31 2.63 2.54 -9.83
CA THR A 31 3.86 2.41 -9.03
C THR A 31 4.81 3.55 -9.39
N ASP A 32 5.61 3.98 -8.42
CA ASP A 32 6.80 4.75 -8.76
C ASP A 32 7.79 3.88 -9.55
N ASN A 33 8.75 4.52 -10.23
CA ASN A 33 9.83 3.82 -10.93
C ASN A 33 10.86 3.21 -9.94
N GLY A 34 10.43 2.81 -8.74
CA GLY A 34 11.18 1.98 -7.82
C GLY A 34 11.54 0.64 -8.47
N HIS A 35 12.78 0.20 -8.27
CA HIS A 35 13.30 -1.03 -8.89
C HIS A 35 12.54 -2.30 -8.47
N GLU A 36 11.93 -2.29 -7.29
CA GLU A 36 11.27 -3.46 -6.68
C GLU A 36 10.01 -3.89 -7.45
N PHE A 37 9.27 -2.93 -8.01
CA PHE A 37 8.08 -3.20 -8.81
C PHE A 37 8.40 -3.36 -10.30
N CYS A 38 9.65 -3.15 -10.74
CA CYS A 38 10.03 -3.18 -12.15
C CYS A 38 10.52 -4.54 -12.65
N SER A 39 10.33 -5.64 -11.89
CA SER A 39 10.72 -6.97 -12.39
C SER A 39 9.82 -7.43 -13.56
N ASP A 40 10.41 -8.24 -14.44
CA ASP A 40 9.69 -8.84 -15.56
C ASP A 40 8.59 -9.79 -15.07
N GLU A 41 8.87 -10.57 -14.03
CA GLU A 41 7.90 -11.44 -13.35
C GLU A 41 6.66 -10.68 -12.86
N PHE A 42 6.85 -9.49 -12.29
CA PHE A 42 5.74 -8.65 -11.83
C PHE A 42 4.94 -8.09 -13.02
N THR A 43 5.64 -7.75 -14.10
CA THR A 43 5.00 -7.27 -15.33
C THR A 43 4.16 -8.36 -15.99
N ASP A 44 4.68 -9.58 -16.07
CA ASP A 44 3.96 -10.72 -16.64
C ASP A 44 2.78 -11.15 -15.78
N PHE A 45 2.93 -11.11 -14.45
CA PHE A 45 1.81 -11.29 -13.53
C PHE A 45 0.69 -10.27 -13.78
N CYS A 46 1.01 -8.97 -13.87
CA CYS A 46 0.00 -7.95 -14.15
C CYS A 46 -0.68 -8.15 -15.51
N LYS A 47 0.07 -8.54 -16.56
CA LYS A 47 -0.52 -8.86 -17.87
C LYS A 47 -1.49 -10.03 -17.79
N LYS A 48 -1.10 -11.11 -17.10
CA LYS A 48 -1.94 -12.31 -16.92
C LYS A 48 -3.25 -11.99 -16.18
N GLU A 49 -3.18 -11.12 -15.17
CA GLU A 49 -4.34 -10.70 -14.38
C GLU A 49 -5.15 -9.56 -15.05
N GLY A 50 -4.72 -9.05 -16.20
CA GLY A 50 -5.38 -7.93 -16.90
C GLY A 50 -5.24 -6.58 -16.19
N ILE A 51 -4.22 -6.42 -15.34
CA ILE A 51 -3.96 -5.18 -14.58
C ILE A 51 -3.12 -4.23 -15.42
N GLN A 52 -3.67 -3.06 -15.73
CA GLN A 52 -2.94 -2.00 -16.43
C GLN A 52 -1.89 -1.38 -15.50
N ARG A 53 -0.62 -1.42 -15.91
CA ARG A 53 0.49 -0.82 -15.15
C ARG A 53 0.72 0.63 -15.57
N HIS A 54 0.74 1.54 -14.60
CA HIS A 54 1.18 2.92 -14.77
C HIS A 54 2.45 3.15 -13.95
N LYS A 55 3.58 3.32 -14.62
CA LYS A 55 4.85 3.70 -13.98
C LYS A 55 4.95 5.22 -13.97
N THR A 56 5.00 5.84 -12.79
CA THR A 56 5.21 7.29 -12.71
C THR A 56 6.68 7.63 -12.94
N VAL A 57 6.93 8.82 -13.48
CA VAL A 57 8.30 9.29 -13.71
C VAL A 57 8.99 9.47 -12.35
N ARG A 58 10.29 9.13 -12.27
CA ARG A 58 11.07 9.32 -11.04
C ARG A 58 10.98 10.80 -10.62
N LYS A 59 10.75 11.05 -9.33
CA LYS A 59 10.69 12.40 -8.74
C LYS A 59 9.53 13.30 -9.20
N THR A 60 8.37 12.74 -9.57
CA THR A 60 7.12 13.52 -9.65
C THR A 60 6.15 13.18 -8.51
N PRO A 61 6.31 13.77 -7.31
CA PRO A 61 5.42 13.56 -6.16
C PRO A 61 3.95 13.82 -6.49
N GLN A 62 3.66 14.71 -7.44
CA GLN A 62 2.30 15.07 -7.84
C GLN A 62 1.53 13.86 -8.39
N GLN A 63 2.20 12.96 -9.14
CA GLN A 63 1.56 11.78 -9.72
C GLN A 63 1.27 10.69 -8.68
N ASN A 64 1.95 10.73 -7.53
CA ASN A 64 1.74 9.82 -6.40
C ASN A 64 1.15 10.55 -5.17
N GLY A 65 0.58 11.74 -5.38
CA GLY A 65 0.21 12.64 -4.29
C GLY A 65 -0.85 12.05 -3.37
N LEU A 66 -1.74 11.18 -3.88
CA LEU A 66 -2.74 10.51 -3.06
C LEU A 66 -2.11 9.49 -2.11
N ALA A 67 -1.24 8.60 -2.61
CA ALA A 67 -0.55 7.62 -1.78
C ALA A 67 0.39 8.31 -0.78
N GLY A 68 1.08 9.38 -1.20
CA GLY A 68 1.90 10.19 -0.30
C GLY A 68 1.08 10.84 0.82
N ARG A 69 -0.09 11.41 0.50
CA ARG A 69 -1.00 11.98 1.51
C ARG A 69 -1.53 10.91 2.46
N MET A 70 -2.01 9.78 1.95
CA MET A 70 -2.50 8.67 2.78
C MET A 70 -1.42 8.14 3.72
N ASN A 71 -0.20 7.92 3.22
CA ASN A 71 0.91 7.49 4.05
C ASN A 71 1.25 8.52 5.13
N ARG A 72 1.21 9.82 4.80
CA ARG A 72 1.42 10.89 5.79
C ARG A 72 0.34 10.88 6.86
N THR A 73 -0.93 10.84 6.47
CA THR A 73 -2.07 10.77 7.41
C THR A 73 -1.97 9.55 8.33
N LEU A 74 -1.64 8.37 7.77
CA LEU A 74 -1.48 7.15 8.55
C LEU A 74 -0.35 7.29 9.58
N LEU A 75 0.83 7.79 9.15
CA LEU A 75 1.97 8.01 10.05
C LEU A 75 1.67 9.05 11.15
N GLU A 76 0.95 10.11 10.82
CA GLU A 76 0.49 11.10 11.80
C GLU A 76 -0.46 10.46 12.82
N ARG A 77 -1.43 9.65 12.39
CA ARG A 77 -2.33 8.92 13.29
C ARG A 77 -1.58 7.97 14.22
N VAL A 78 -0.61 7.21 13.70
CA VAL A 78 0.21 6.29 14.50
C VAL A 78 0.98 7.05 15.58
N ARG A 79 1.62 8.17 15.22
CA ARG A 79 2.34 9.02 16.18
C ARG A 79 1.42 9.58 17.25
N CYS A 80 0.25 10.08 16.86
CA CYS A 80 -0.77 10.57 17.79
C CYS A 80 -1.26 9.48 18.74
N MET A 81 -1.53 8.26 18.24
CA MET A 81 -1.98 7.14 19.07
C MET A 81 -0.93 6.73 20.10
N LEU A 82 0.32 6.56 19.68
CA LEU A 82 1.42 6.21 20.59
C LEU A 82 1.66 7.30 21.64
N SER A 83 1.66 8.58 21.21
CA SER A 83 1.83 9.71 22.13
C SER A 83 0.68 9.82 23.12
N ASN A 84 -0.56 9.67 22.67
CA ASN A 84 -1.74 9.76 23.53
C ASN A 84 -1.81 8.59 24.54
N ALA A 85 -1.49 7.37 24.09
CA ALA A 85 -1.46 6.19 24.95
C ALA A 85 -0.19 6.09 25.82
N LYS A 86 0.77 7.01 25.66
CA LYS A 86 2.10 6.99 26.30
C LYS A 86 2.84 5.66 26.09
N LEU A 87 2.66 5.06 24.91
CA LEU A 87 3.27 3.79 24.56
C LEU A 87 4.63 3.99 23.89
N PRO A 88 5.63 3.16 24.22
CA PRO A 88 6.92 3.17 23.53
C PRO A 88 6.79 2.71 22.07
N ASN A 89 7.74 3.13 21.23
CA ASN A 89 7.78 2.82 19.81
C ASN A 89 7.85 1.31 19.47
N GLN A 90 8.07 0.44 20.46
CA GLN A 90 7.97 -1.01 20.26
C GLN A 90 6.56 -1.44 19.82
N PHE A 91 5.52 -0.67 20.16
CA PHE A 91 4.13 -0.93 19.76
C PHE A 91 3.75 -0.32 18.41
N TRP A 92 4.75 0.05 17.60
CA TRP A 92 4.52 0.70 16.32
C TRP A 92 3.71 -0.17 15.35
N ALA A 93 3.97 -1.48 15.32
CA ALA A 93 3.26 -2.40 14.44
C ALA A 93 1.76 -2.47 14.77
N GLU A 94 1.43 -2.54 16.06
CA GLU A 94 0.08 -2.54 16.59
C GLU A 94 -0.62 -1.22 16.32
N ALA A 95 0.06 -0.09 16.57
CA ALA A 95 -0.48 1.23 16.30
C ALA A 95 -0.74 1.46 14.80
N VAL A 96 0.13 0.96 13.90
CA VAL A 96 -0.11 0.98 12.45
C VAL A 96 -1.33 0.14 12.09
N SER A 97 -1.45 -1.06 12.64
CA SER A 97 -2.60 -1.94 12.39
C SER A 97 -3.92 -1.28 12.81
N THR A 98 -3.96 -0.69 14.01
CA THR A 98 -5.12 0.03 14.53
C THR A 98 -5.44 1.28 13.69
N ALA A 99 -4.43 2.09 13.34
CA ALA A 99 -4.63 3.28 12.52
C ALA A 99 -5.14 2.92 11.11
N TYR A 100 -4.64 1.83 10.53
CA TYR A 100 -5.10 1.30 9.25
C TYR A 100 -6.55 0.82 9.34
N TYR A 101 -6.91 0.04 10.37
CA TYR A 101 -8.28 -0.41 10.59
C TYR A 101 -9.26 0.77 10.70
N LEU A 102 -8.91 1.80 11.47
CA LEU A 102 -9.74 2.99 11.65
C LEU A 102 -9.89 3.81 10.36
N GLU A 103 -8.85 3.91 9.52
CA GLU A 103 -8.98 4.57 8.21
C GLU A 103 -9.83 3.74 7.23
N TYR A 104 -9.63 2.42 7.18
CA TYR A 104 -10.37 1.53 6.28
C TYR A 104 -11.86 1.45 6.65
N MET A 105 -12.22 1.42 7.94
CA MET A 105 -13.63 1.48 8.35
C MET A 105 -14.27 2.81 7.97
N SER A 106 -13.57 3.93 8.15
CA SER A 106 -14.11 5.25 7.79
C SER A 106 -14.38 5.38 6.29
N PHE A 107 -13.65 4.66 5.44
CA PHE A 107 -13.84 4.67 3.99
C PHE A 107 -15.01 3.77 3.51
N ILE A 108 -15.45 2.80 4.32
CA ILE A 108 -16.56 1.88 4.00
C ILE A 108 -17.90 2.43 4.51
N SER A 109 -17.89 3.41 5.42
CA SER A 109 -19.10 4.02 6.01
C SER A 109 -19.64 5.26 5.28
N TYR A 110 -19.17 5.55 4.06
CA TYR A 110 -19.72 6.63 3.21
C TYR A 110 -20.21 6.11 1.86
#